data_AF-A0A1H6VQ25-F1
#
_entry.id   AF-A0A1H6VQ25-F1
#
_cell.length_a   1.000
_cell.length_b   1.000
_cell.length_c   1.000
_cell.angle_alpha   90.00
_cell.angle_beta   90.00
_cell.angle_gamma   90.00
#
_symmetry.space_group_name_H-M   'P 1'
#
loop_
_entity.id
_entity.type
_entity.pdbx_description
1 polymer ?
#
loop_
_entity_poly.entity_id
_entity_poly.type
_entity_poly.pdbx_seq_one_letter_code
_entity_poly.pdbx_strand_id
1 'polypeptide(L)'
;MIVRDPRAKLRELAVQRRTSLNGLSCTIGRPRRYLTRFVKEGHPERLSATDIDQLSRFFGVSPVEFGADDPRWRRWRDHAFHTTERKLGFEVWDEKQGRYRCA
;
A
#
# COMPACT_ATOMS: atom_id res chain seq x y z
N MET A 1 14.71 -19.17 0.01
CA MET A 1 13.95 -18.37 -0.96
C MET A 1 12.50 -18.33 -0.49
N ILE A 2 12.11 -17.33 0.30
CA ILE A 2 10.74 -17.25 0.84
C ILE A 2 10.01 -16.17 0.05
N VAL A 3 9.18 -16.59 -0.90
CA VAL A 3 8.19 -15.69 -1.50
C VAL A 3 7.13 -15.47 -0.42
N ARG A 4 7.30 -14.44 0.41
CA ARG A 4 6.29 -14.02 1.38
C ARG A 4 5.15 -13.41 0.57
N ASP A 5 3.91 -13.84 0.80
CA ASP A 5 2.76 -13.19 0.19
C ASP A 5 2.52 -11.83 0.91
N PRO A 6 2.84 -10.69 0.27
CA PRO A 6 2.66 -9.38 0.88
C PRO A 6 1.20 -9.08 1.23
N ARG A 7 0.24 -9.68 0.52
CA ARG A 7 -1.21 -9.46 0.75
C ARG A 7 -1.65 -10.12 2.04
N ALA A 8 -1.24 -11.37 2.24
CA ALA A 8 -1.49 -12.09 3.48
C ALA A 8 -0.84 -11.36 4.67
N LYS A 9 0.40 -10.91 4.51
CA LYS A 9 1.12 -10.21 5.59
C LYS A 9 0.48 -8.87 5.95
N LEU A 10 0.08 -8.07 4.96
CA LEU A 10 -0.65 -6.82 5.19
C LEU A 10 -1.97 -7.06 5.93
N ARG A 11 -2.70 -8.11 5.57
CA ARG A 11 -3.96 -8.45 6.23
C ARG A 11 -3.73 -8.84 7.70
N GLU A 12 -2.72 -9.66 7.96
CA GLU A 12 -2.32 -10.07 9.32
C GLU A 12 -1.96 -8.84 10.17
N LEU A 13 -1.07 -7.98 9.67
CA LEU A 13 -0.62 -6.78 10.38
C LEU A 13 -1.74 -5.76 10.61
N ALA A 14 -2.64 -5.60 9.64
CA ALA A 14 -3.82 -4.74 9.77
C ALA A 14 -4.74 -5.23 10.90
N VAL A 15 -4.97 -6.55 11.00
CA VAL A 15 -5.75 -7.14 12.09
C VAL A 15 -5.05 -6.99 13.44
N GLN A 16 -3.75 -7.28 13.51
CA GLN A 16 -2.95 -7.15 14.74
C GLN A 16 -2.94 -5.71 15.27
N ARG A 17 -2.78 -4.72 14.39
CA ARG A 17 -2.78 -3.29 14.73
C ARG A 17 -4.18 -2.68 14.80
N ARG A 18 -5.25 -3.48 14.66
CA ARG A 18 -6.67 -3.03 14.57
C ARG A 18 -6.89 -1.84 13.63
N THR A 19 -6.13 -1.79 12.54
CA THR A 19 -6.15 -0.67 11.59
C THR A 19 -6.82 -1.09 10.29
N SER A 20 -7.61 -0.20 9.70
CA SER A 20 -8.23 -0.47 8.39
C SER A 20 -7.24 -0.24 7.24
N LEU A 21 -7.28 -1.11 6.21
CA LEU A 21 -6.48 -0.96 4.98
C LEU A 21 -6.70 0.40 4.32
N ASN A 22 -7.93 0.91 4.42
CA ASN A 22 -8.31 2.23 3.93
C ASN A 22 -7.56 3.37 4.63
N GLY A 23 -7.46 3.31 5.97
CA GLY A 23 -6.73 4.32 6.76
C GLY A 23 -5.23 4.26 6.49
N LEU A 24 -4.66 3.05 6.43
CA LEU A 24 -3.25 2.83 6.08
C LEU A 24 -2.90 3.44 4.72
N SER A 25 -3.82 3.33 3.77
CA SER A 25 -3.65 3.88 2.43
C SER A 25 -3.52 5.40 2.46
N CYS A 26 -4.38 6.10 3.20
CA CYS A 26 -4.21 7.55 3.37
C CYS A 26 -2.89 7.88 4.12
N THR A 27 -2.46 7.06 5.09
CA THR A 27 -1.20 7.30 5.85
C THR A 27 0.04 7.29 4.96
N ILE A 28 0.06 6.45 3.92
CA ILE A 28 1.15 6.41 2.93
C ILE A 28 0.95 7.42 1.78
N GLY A 29 -0.04 8.33 1.89
CA GLY A 29 -0.34 9.30 0.85
C GLY A 29 -0.91 8.69 -0.43
N ARG A 30 -1.55 7.52 -0.32
CA ARG A 30 -2.22 6.83 -1.44
C ARG A 30 -3.74 6.94 -1.30
N PRO A 31 -4.51 6.77 -2.39
CA PRO A 31 -5.96 6.76 -2.34
C PRO A 31 -6.48 5.66 -1.43
N ARG A 32 -7.63 5.89 -0.78
CA ARG A 32 -8.20 5.00 0.24
C ARG A 32 -8.28 3.53 -0.20
N ARG A 33 -8.63 3.32 -1.46
CA ARG A 33 -8.84 2.00 -2.05
C ARG A 33 -7.56 1.26 -2.40
N TYR A 34 -6.39 1.89 -2.42
CA TYR A 34 -5.17 1.32 -2.98
C TYR A 34 -4.78 0.00 -2.28
N LEU A 35 -4.64 0.00 -0.94
CA LEU A 35 -4.32 -1.23 -0.20
C LEU A 35 -5.47 -2.24 -0.19
N THR A 36 -6.72 -1.77 -0.16
CA THR A 36 -7.89 -2.65 -0.24
C THR A 36 -7.96 -3.38 -1.59
N ARG A 37 -7.63 -2.69 -2.69
CA ARG A 37 -7.54 -3.23 -4.04
C ARG A 37 -6.39 -4.21 -4.17
N PHE A 38 -5.23 -3.86 -3.61
CA PHE A 38 -4.07 -4.74 -3.54
C PHE A 38 -4.39 -6.07 -2.86
N VAL A 39 -5.10 -6.03 -1.73
CA VAL A 39 -5.45 -7.25 -0.97
C VAL A 39 -6.61 -8.03 -1.59
N LYS A 40 -7.65 -7.36 -2.11
CA LYS A 40 -8.85 -8.02 -2.64
C LYS A 40 -8.75 -8.41 -4.11
N GLU A 41 -8.28 -7.50 -4.95
CA GLU A 41 -8.20 -7.68 -6.41
C GLU A 41 -6.82 -8.16 -6.84
N GLY A 42 -5.80 -8.03 -5.97
CA GLY A 42 -4.44 -8.39 -6.31
C GLY A 42 -3.75 -7.41 -7.24
N HIS A 43 -4.33 -6.24 -7.46
CA HIS A 43 -3.79 -5.19 -8.32
C HIS A 43 -3.47 -3.94 -7.50
N PRO A 44 -2.29 -3.33 -7.64
CA PRO A 44 -1.15 -3.75 -8.47
C PRO A 44 -0.52 -5.06 -8.02
N GLU A 45 0.19 -5.76 -8.90
CA GLU A 45 0.85 -7.05 -8.55
C GLU A 45 1.94 -6.87 -7.47
N ARG A 46 2.53 -5.67 -7.38
CA ARG A 46 3.57 -5.29 -6.42
C ARG A 46 3.34 -3.88 -5.86
N LEU A 47 3.76 -3.66 -4.61
CA LEU A 47 3.83 -2.34 -3.98
C LEU A 47 5.09 -1.58 -4.42
N SER A 48 4.99 -0.25 -4.51
CA SER A 48 6.17 0.59 -4.79
C SER A 48 7.24 0.39 -3.71
N ALA A 49 8.52 0.52 -4.07
CA ALA A 49 9.61 0.43 -3.10
C ALA A 49 9.49 1.49 -1.99
N THR A 50 9.04 2.69 -2.35
CA THR A 50 8.74 3.78 -1.40
C THR A 50 7.61 3.39 -0.44
N ASP A 51 6.52 2.83 -0.96
CA ASP A 51 5.36 2.43 -0.16
C ASP A 51 5.72 1.27 0.77
N ILE A 52 6.56 0.34 0.29
CA ILE A 52 7.10 -0.76 1.11
C ILE A 52 7.94 -0.21 2.26
N ASP A 53 8.86 0.74 2.01
CA ASP A 53 9.67 1.36 3.06
C ASP A 53 8.79 2.07 4.10
N GLN A 54 7.78 2.83 3.66
CA GLN A 54 6.83 3.49 4.54
C GLN A 54 6.03 2.50 5.40
N LEU A 55 5.48 1.43 4.79
CA LEU A 55 4.75 0.39 5.51
C LEU A 55 5.67 -0.36 6.48
N SER A 56 6.91 -0.65 6.08
CA SER A 56 7.92 -1.29 6.92
C SER A 56 8.20 -0.47 8.17
N ARG A 57 8.41 0.83 8.02
CA ARG A 57 8.61 1.77 9.14
C ARG A 57 7.37 1.89 10.02
N PHE A 58 6.19 1.96 9.41
CA PHE A 58 4.92 2.07 10.14
C PHE A 58 4.64 0.83 11.00
N PHE A 59 4.85 -0.36 10.44
CA PHE A 59 4.58 -1.63 11.13
C PHE A 59 5.74 -2.12 11.98
N GLY A 60 6.96 -1.63 11.75
CA GLY A 60 8.19 -2.11 12.39
C GLY A 60 8.64 -3.48 11.88
N VAL A 61 8.33 -3.80 10.62
CA VAL A 61 8.66 -5.10 9.99
C VAL A 61 9.65 -4.89 8.84
N SER A 62 10.37 -5.94 8.46
CA SER A 62 11.36 -5.84 7.38
C SER A 62 10.69 -5.67 6.00
N PRO A 63 11.23 -4.82 5.10
CA PRO A 63 10.73 -4.66 3.72
C PRO A 63 10.59 -5.95 2.92
N VAL A 64 11.41 -6.96 3.21
CA VAL A 64 11.35 -8.27 2.55
C VAL A 64 10.05 -9.02 2.83
N GLU A 65 9.40 -8.74 3.97
CA GLU A 65 8.08 -9.27 4.33
C GLU A 65 6.98 -8.76 3.39
N PHE A 66 7.19 -7.59 2.78
CA PHE A 66 6.29 -6.99 1.80
C PHE A 66 6.74 -7.23 0.33
N GLY A 67 7.69 -8.14 0.11
CA GLY A 67 8.13 -8.51 -1.24
C GLY A 67 9.14 -7.55 -1.87
N ALA A 68 9.89 -6.78 -1.06
CA ALA A 68 10.95 -5.91 -1.56
C ALA A 68 11.99 -6.68 -2.42
N ASP A 69 12.38 -7.88 -1.98
CA ASP A 69 13.40 -8.74 -2.59
C ASP A 69 12.83 -9.86 -3.47
N ASP A 70 11.56 -9.77 -3.90
CA ASP A 70 11.00 -10.80 -4.77
C ASP A 70 11.70 -10.77 -6.15
N PRO A 71 12.36 -11.87 -6.55
CA PRO A 71 13.14 -11.95 -7.79
C PRO A 71 12.29 -11.82 -9.04
N ARG A 72 10.96 -12.09 -8.98
CA ARG A 72 10.05 -11.86 -10.12
C ARG A 72 9.95 -10.38 -10.48
N TRP A 73 10.18 -9.50 -9.50
CA TRP A 73 10.13 -8.05 -9.67
C TRP A 73 11.51 -7.41 -9.85
N ARG A 74 12.59 -8.20 -9.84
CA ARG A 74 13.97 -7.69 -10.01
C ARG A 74 14.15 -6.89 -11.30
N ARG A 75 13.42 -7.21 -12.37
CA ARG A 75 13.49 -6.48 -13.65
C ARG A 75 12.73 -5.14 -13.64
N TRP A 76 11.85 -4.93 -12.65
CA TRP A 76 10.97 -3.77 -12.54
C TRP A 76 11.41 -2.79 -11.44
N ARG A 77 12.69 -2.87 -11.02
CA ARG A 77 13.23 -2.16 -9.84
C ARG A 77 13.13 -0.63 -9.93
N ASP A 78 13.08 -0.09 -11.15
CA ASP A 78 13.22 1.35 -11.39
C ASP A 78 12.00 2.00 -12.07
N HIS A 79 10.99 1.22 -12.47
CA HIS A 79 9.73 1.80 -12.92
C HIS A 79 8.91 2.14 -11.68
N ALA A 80 9.11 3.35 -11.14
CA ALA A 80 8.16 3.92 -10.22
C ALA A 80 6.76 3.74 -10.83
N PHE A 81 5.88 3.00 -10.16
CA PHE A 81 4.51 2.78 -10.60
C PHE A 81 3.70 4.08 -10.38
N HIS A 82 4.13 5.17 -11.02
CA HIS A 82 3.42 6.46 -11.11
C HIS A 82 2.22 6.38 -12.08
N THR A 83 1.96 5.21 -12.65
CA THR A 83 0.86 4.89 -13.55
C THR A 83 -0.18 4.14 -12.72
N THR A 84 -1.14 4.82 -12.09
CA THR A 84 -2.47 5.00 -12.70
C THR A 84 -3.26 6.20 -12.16
N GLU A 85 -2.65 7.06 -11.35
CA GLU A 85 -3.39 8.06 -10.54
C GLU A 85 -3.56 9.43 -11.20
N ARG A 86 -2.90 9.71 -12.34
CA ARG A 86 -3.02 11.00 -13.05
C ARG A 86 -4.44 11.29 -13.60
N LYS A 87 -5.41 10.39 -13.42
CA LYS A 87 -6.81 10.55 -13.85
C LYS A 87 -7.87 10.49 -12.75
N LEU A 88 -7.53 10.17 -11.50
CA LEU A 88 -8.53 10.07 -10.44
C LEU A 88 -8.25 11.17 -9.42
N GLY A 89 -9.00 12.28 -9.59
CA GLY A 89 -8.99 13.46 -8.75
C GLY A 89 -8.87 13.12 -7.27
N PHE A 90 -7.82 13.71 -6.70
CA PHE A 90 -7.37 13.69 -5.32
C PHE A 90 -8.51 14.16 -4.37
N GLU A 91 -8.80 13.40 -3.31
CA GLU A 91 -9.85 13.74 -2.36
C GLU A 91 -9.33 14.85 -1.39
N VAL A 92 -9.83 16.08 -1.59
CA VAL A 92 -9.64 17.27 -0.72
C VAL A 92 -10.49 17.22 0.56
N TRP A 93 -9.96 17.43 1.76
CA TRP A 93 -10.74 17.49 3.02
C TRP A 93 -12.00 18.41 2.95
N ASP A 94 -13.16 17.92 3.45
CA ASP A 94 -14.46 18.62 3.43
C ASP A 94 -14.91 18.98 4.86
N GLU A 95 -14.87 20.27 5.17
CA GLU A 95 -15.15 20.85 6.48
C GLU A 95 -16.63 20.75 6.90
N LYS A 96 -17.57 20.52 5.96
CA LYS A 96 -19.02 20.47 6.25
C LYS A 96 -19.54 19.09 6.66
N GLN A 97 -18.74 18.02 6.53
CA GLN A 97 -19.22 16.61 6.60
C GLN A 97 -18.51 15.72 7.65
N GLY A 98 -17.44 16.18 8.31
CA GLY A 98 -16.81 15.43 9.41
C GLY A 98 -16.17 14.08 9.03
N ARG A 99 -15.52 13.97 7.85
CA ARG A 99 -14.79 12.75 7.43
C ARG A 99 -13.55 13.06 6.58
N TYR A 100 -12.53 12.20 6.62
CA TYR A 100 -11.35 12.28 5.76
C TYR A 100 -11.72 12.17 4.28
N ARG A 101 -11.10 13.01 3.45
CA ARG A 101 -10.88 12.79 2.02
C ARG A 101 -9.38 12.45 1.89
N CYS A 102 -9.03 11.27 1.37
CA CYS A 102 -7.61 10.95 1.11
C CYS A 102 -7.11 11.86 -0.02
N ALA A 103 -6.02 12.60 0.21
CA ALA A 103 -5.39 13.60 -0.65
C ALA A 103 -5.98 13.76 -2.06
#